data_AF-A0A257TES3-F1
#
_entry.id   AF-A0A257TES3-F1
#
_cell.length_a   1.000
_cell.length_b   1.000
_cell.length_c   1.000
_cell.angle_alpha   90.00
_cell.angle_beta   90.00
_cell.angle_gamma   90.00
#
_symmetry.space_group_name_H-M   'P 1'
#
loop_
_entity.id
_entity.type
_entity.pdbx_description
1 polymer ?
#
loop_
_entity_poly.entity_id
_entity_poly.type
_entity_poly.pdbx_seq_one_letter_code
_entity_poly.pdbx_strand_id
1 'polypeptide(L)'
;MNMKGKKVVVTAIAFTKVVDAQYWRKTLEQRLPGGGVGSVILGVSTPEELEQALLEAEWEAYSHPAISEGCTAFRTRSLRGLLGVKPLAELPAGTTVTLDDRKGTGRVSAVVEGVRGDDVDFLVLIVGEEDGREIVFTVHPGEPVRPSSVQATPGLHGKKITVEEALGMGLSTAKLV
;
A
#
# COMPACT_ATOMS: atom_id res chain seq x y z
N MET A 1 13.54 6.29 23.59
CA MET A 1 12.77 7.06 22.60
C MET A 1 13.63 7.28 21.35
N ASN A 2 13.32 6.65 20.23
CA ASN A 2 14.15 6.67 19.02
C ASN A 2 13.91 7.95 18.21
N MET A 3 14.51 9.07 18.64
CA MET A 3 14.27 10.40 18.05
C MET A 3 14.69 10.51 16.57
N LYS A 4 15.52 9.58 16.07
CA LYS A 4 16.02 9.61 14.69
C LYS A 4 14.94 9.25 13.68
N GLY A 5 14.17 8.18 13.92
CA GLY A 5 13.11 7.73 13.00
C GLY A 5 12.01 8.77 12.82
N LYS A 6 11.51 9.31 13.94
CA LYS A 6 10.48 10.36 13.92
C LYS A 6 10.92 11.61 13.15
N LYS A 7 12.17 12.05 13.32
CA LYS A 7 12.70 13.22 12.61
C LYS A 7 12.69 12.99 11.09
N VAL A 8 13.15 11.83 10.62
CA VAL A 8 13.17 11.51 9.19
C VAL A 8 11.77 11.49 8.60
N VAL A 9 10.83 10.80 9.25
CA VAL A 9 9.44 10.73 8.77
C VAL A 9 8.78 12.11 8.69
N VAL A 10 8.90 12.92 9.74
CA VAL A 10 8.33 14.28 9.75
C VAL A 10 8.94 15.14 8.64
N THR A 11 10.26 15.07 8.45
CA THR A 11 10.95 15.79 7.37
C THR A 11 10.51 15.31 6.00
N ALA A 12 10.38 13.99 5.79
CA ALA A 12 9.93 13.43 4.52
C ALA A 12 8.49 13.84 4.19
N ILE A 13 7.57 13.83 5.16
CA ILE A 13 6.19 14.32 4.97
C ILE A 13 6.22 15.79 4.55
N ALA A 14 6.99 16.63 5.25
CA ALA A 14 7.11 18.05 4.93
C ALA A 14 7.67 18.27 3.50
N PHE A 15 8.69 17.52 3.09
CA PHE A 15 9.23 17.62 1.74
C PHE A 15 8.29 17.09 0.67
N THR A 16 7.58 15.99 0.93
CA THR A 16 6.56 15.47 -0.01
C THR A 16 5.53 16.54 -0.31
N LYS A 17 5.08 17.29 0.70
CA LYS A 17 4.13 18.40 0.53
C LYS A 17 4.70 19.57 -0.28
N VAL A 18 6.00 19.83 -0.18
CA VAL A 18 6.69 20.88 -0.95
C VAL A 18 6.88 20.46 -2.41
N VAL A 19 7.23 19.19 -2.64
CA VAL A 19 7.47 18.64 -3.98
C VAL A 19 6.15 18.42 -4.72
N ASP A 20 5.20 17.71 -4.11
CA ASP A 20 3.88 17.45 -4.67
C ASP A 20 2.81 17.27 -3.56
N ALA A 21 2.17 18.38 -3.20
CA ALA A 21 1.08 18.38 -2.23
C ALA A 21 -0.14 17.55 -2.69
N GLN A 22 -0.41 17.47 -3.99
CA GLN A 22 -1.56 16.73 -4.51
C GLN A 22 -1.31 15.23 -4.41
N TYR A 23 -0.10 14.79 -4.71
CA TYR A 23 0.32 13.41 -4.52
C TYR A 23 0.24 12.98 -3.05
N TRP A 24 0.72 13.82 -2.13
CA TRP A 24 0.61 13.54 -0.70
C TRP A 24 -0.85 13.40 -0.26
N ARG A 25 -1.71 14.34 -0.67
CA ARG A 25 -3.14 14.28 -0.36
C ARG A 25 -3.79 13.01 -0.89
N LYS A 26 -3.52 12.63 -2.14
CA LYS A 26 -4.02 11.37 -2.73
C LYS A 26 -3.52 10.13 -1.99
N THR A 27 -2.27 10.15 -1.51
CA THR A 27 -1.70 9.06 -0.71
C THR A 27 -2.49 8.85 0.58
N LEU A 28 -2.86 9.94 1.25
CA LEU A 28 -3.68 9.89 2.46
C LEU A 28 -5.13 9.45 2.15
N GLU A 29 -5.76 10.06 1.14
CA GLU A 29 -7.13 9.73 0.73
C GLU A 29 -7.27 8.23 0.41
N GLN A 30 -6.31 7.63 -0.30
CA GLN A 30 -6.30 6.19 -0.62
C GLN A 30 -6.14 5.26 0.58
N ARG A 31 -5.87 5.77 1.78
CA ARG A 31 -5.75 4.98 3.02
C ARG A 31 -6.92 5.19 3.96
N LEU A 32 -7.89 6.02 3.60
CA LEU A 32 -9.10 6.21 4.38
C LEU A 32 -10.19 5.22 3.95
N PRO A 33 -11.13 4.89 4.85
CA PRO A 33 -12.31 4.10 4.50
C PRO A 33 -13.05 4.74 3.31
N GLY A 34 -13.26 3.96 2.24
CA GLY A 34 -13.95 4.43 1.02
C GLY A 34 -13.12 5.29 0.07
N GLY A 35 -11.84 5.57 0.37
CA GLY A 35 -10.98 6.42 -0.45
C GLY A 35 -10.22 5.71 -1.58
N GLY A 36 -10.30 4.38 -1.67
CA GLY A 36 -9.68 3.63 -2.75
C GLY A 36 -9.67 2.11 -2.56
N VAL A 37 -8.97 1.45 -3.48
CA VAL A 37 -8.67 0.01 -3.46
C VAL A 37 -7.49 -0.27 -2.54
N GLY A 38 -7.62 -1.29 -1.70
CA GLY A 38 -6.52 -1.80 -0.89
C GLY A 38 -6.56 -1.35 0.57
N SER A 39 -5.40 -0.96 1.10
CA SER A 39 -5.18 -0.93 2.54
C SER A 39 -5.80 0.30 3.18
N VAL A 40 -6.35 0.14 4.38
CA VAL A 40 -7.07 1.20 5.10
C VAL A 40 -6.45 1.40 6.49
N ILE A 41 -6.24 2.64 6.90
CA ILE A 41 -5.81 3.00 8.26
C ILE A 41 -7.06 3.26 9.09
N LEU A 42 -7.15 2.62 10.26
CA LEU A 42 -8.33 2.69 11.13
C LEU A 42 -8.20 3.81 12.16
N GLY A 43 -9.34 4.34 12.61
CA GLY A 43 -9.40 5.37 13.66
C GLY A 43 -9.20 6.80 13.18
N VAL A 44 -9.13 7.01 11.86
CA VAL A 44 -9.05 8.31 11.20
C VAL A 44 -10.03 8.35 10.02
N SER A 45 -10.62 9.52 9.76
CA SER A 45 -11.67 9.67 8.74
C SER A 45 -11.36 10.75 7.70
N THR A 46 -10.36 11.61 7.95
CA THR A 46 -9.96 12.68 7.02
C THR A 46 -8.46 12.62 6.72
N PRO A 47 -8.02 13.15 5.56
CA PRO A 47 -6.59 13.25 5.26
C PRO A 47 -5.83 14.05 6.32
N GLU A 48 -6.45 15.11 6.84
CA GLU A 48 -5.87 15.98 7.86
C GLU A 48 -5.69 15.26 9.20
N GLU A 49 -6.67 14.46 9.65
CA GLU A 49 -6.55 13.59 10.82
C GLU A 49 -5.46 12.53 10.64
N LEU A 50 -5.41 11.90 9.47
CA LEU A 50 -4.40 10.90 9.17
C LEU A 50 -2.99 11.51 9.14
N GLU A 51 -2.81 12.68 8.51
CA GLU A 51 -1.51 13.38 8.53
C GLU A 51 -1.07 13.69 9.97
N GLN A 52 -1.98 14.24 10.79
CA GLN A 52 -1.66 14.55 12.19
C GLN A 52 -1.27 13.28 12.96
N ALA A 53 -2.00 12.19 12.79
CA ALA A 53 -1.70 10.90 13.41
C ALA A 53 -0.31 10.37 13.01
N LEU A 54 0.07 10.52 11.73
CA LEU A 54 1.39 10.12 11.24
C LEU A 54 2.53 10.98 11.82
N LEU A 55 2.29 12.29 12.02
CA LEU A 55 3.25 13.21 12.62
C LEU A 55 3.45 12.96 14.12
N GLU A 56 2.39 12.55 14.82
CA GLU A 56 2.42 12.27 16.25
C GLU A 56 3.03 10.90 16.58
N ALA A 57 2.83 9.92 15.69
CA ALA A 57 3.28 8.55 15.85
C ALA A 57 4.78 8.40 16.20
N GLU A 58 5.07 7.33 16.93
CA GLU A 58 6.45 6.91 17.18
C GLU A 58 6.94 6.00 16.06
N TRP A 59 8.08 6.36 15.47
CA TRP A 59 8.64 5.67 14.32
C TRP A 59 9.98 5.03 14.65
N GLU A 60 10.13 3.77 14.26
CA GLU A 60 11.38 3.01 14.34
C GLU A 60 11.83 2.56 12.94
N ALA A 61 13.13 2.42 12.74
CA ALA A 61 13.67 1.92 11.48
C ALA A 61 13.15 0.49 11.22
N TYR A 62 12.80 0.21 9.97
CA TYR A 62 12.23 -1.05 9.55
C TYR A 62 12.90 -1.56 8.27
N SER A 63 13.17 -2.86 8.20
CA SER A 63 13.78 -3.53 7.06
C SER A 63 12.95 -4.72 6.62
N HIS A 64 12.76 -4.88 5.32
CA HIS A 64 11.98 -5.96 4.75
C HIS A 64 12.45 -6.27 3.32
N PRO A 65 12.53 -7.54 2.88
CA PRO A 65 13.02 -7.91 1.53
C PRO A 65 12.16 -7.41 0.36
N ALA A 66 10.98 -6.87 0.62
CA ALA A 66 10.10 -6.28 -0.40
C ALA A 66 10.27 -4.75 -0.55
N ILE A 67 11.09 -4.12 0.28
CA ILE A 67 11.45 -2.71 0.12
C ILE A 67 12.48 -2.61 -0.99
N SER A 68 12.25 -1.72 -1.95
CA SER A 68 13.15 -1.49 -3.07
C SER A 68 14.51 -0.94 -2.62
N GLU A 69 15.56 -1.25 -3.35
CA GLU A 69 16.88 -0.63 -3.17
C GLU A 69 16.77 0.90 -3.26
N GLY A 70 17.52 1.61 -2.42
CA GLY A 70 17.46 3.08 -2.31
C GLY A 70 16.27 3.62 -1.51
N CYS A 71 15.35 2.76 -1.05
CA CYS A 71 14.28 3.16 -0.15
C CYS A 71 14.60 2.82 1.31
N THR A 72 14.17 3.67 2.22
CA THR A 72 14.21 3.43 3.67
C THR A 72 12.79 3.26 4.19
N ALA A 73 12.57 2.39 5.17
CA ALA A 73 11.26 2.24 5.78
C ALA A 73 11.28 2.47 7.28
N PHE A 74 10.13 2.89 7.78
CA PHE A 74 9.86 3.11 9.18
C PHE A 74 8.56 2.42 9.55
N ARG A 75 8.53 1.86 10.76
CA ARG A 75 7.36 1.21 11.34
C ARG A 75 6.82 2.04 12.50
N THR A 76 5.50 2.08 12.65
CA THR A 76 4.85 2.53 13.89
C THR A 76 3.82 1.51 14.35
N ARG A 77 3.73 1.30 15.67
CA ARG A 77 2.67 0.50 16.33
C ARG A 77 1.59 1.37 16.99
N SER A 78 1.71 2.70 16.86
CA SER A 78 0.71 3.65 17.39
C SER A 78 -0.57 3.68 16.56
N LEU A 79 -0.52 3.13 15.34
CA LEU A 79 -1.62 3.11 14.39
C LEU A 79 -1.79 1.69 13.84
N ARG A 80 -3.05 1.32 13.60
CA ARG A 80 -3.44 0.02 13.05
C ARG A 80 -4.22 0.20 11.75
N GLY A 81 -4.37 -0.88 11.00
CA GLY A 81 -5.12 -0.83 9.76
C GLY A 81 -5.56 -2.19 9.24
N LEU A 82 -6.21 -2.18 8.09
CA LEU A 82 -6.56 -3.36 7.33
C LEU A 82 -5.60 -3.49 6.15
N LEU A 83 -4.99 -4.66 6.00
CA LEU A 83 -4.11 -4.94 4.86
C LEU A 83 -4.94 -5.02 3.57
N GLY A 84 -4.51 -4.30 2.54
CA GLY A 84 -5.22 -4.16 1.27
C GLY A 84 -5.00 -5.27 0.25
N VAL A 85 -4.32 -6.32 0.66
CA VAL A 85 -3.93 -7.43 -0.20
C VAL A 85 -4.07 -8.74 0.56
N LYS A 86 -4.32 -9.82 -0.17
CA LYS A 86 -4.34 -11.17 0.38
C LYS A 86 -3.60 -12.13 -0.55
N PRO A 87 -2.84 -13.10 -0.01
CA PRO A 87 -2.30 -14.18 -0.82
C PRO A 87 -3.42 -14.92 -1.56
N LEU A 88 -3.27 -15.13 -2.86
CA LEU A 88 -4.24 -15.87 -3.66
C LEU A 88 -4.41 -17.31 -3.15
N ALA A 89 -3.34 -17.91 -2.65
CA ALA A 89 -3.34 -19.26 -2.07
C ALA A 89 -4.22 -19.41 -0.81
N GLU A 90 -4.61 -18.30 -0.16
CA GLU A 90 -5.49 -18.31 1.01
C GLU A 90 -6.97 -18.10 0.64
N LEU A 91 -7.26 -17.83 -0.64
CA LEU A 91 -8.63 -17.72 -1.14
C LEU A 91 -9.10 -19.08 -1.69
N PRO A 92 -10.41 -19.40 -1.60
CA PRO A 92 -10.95 -20.58 -2.26
C PRO A 92 -10.62 -20.59 -3.76
N ALA A 93 -10.19 -21.74 -4.30
CA ALA A 93 -9.73 -21.87 -5.69
C ALA A 93 -10.76 -21.36 -6.72
N GLY A 94 -12.06 -21.56 -6.45
CA GLY A 94 -13.16 -21.11 -7.31
C GLY A 94 -13.59 -19.65 -7.11
N THR A 95 -12.95 -18.90 -6.20
CA THR A 95 -13.27 -17.47 -6.03
C THR A 95 -12.93 -16.70 -7.30
N THR A 96 -13.89 -15.90 -7.77
CA THR A 96 -13.69 -15.02 -8.92
C THR A 96 -12.85 -13.81 -8.53
N VAL A 97 -11.80 -13.56 -9.29
CA VAL A 97 -10.98 -12.35 -9.26
C VAL A 97 -11.05 -11.63 -10.61
N THR A 98 -10.89 -10.31 -10.59
CA THR A 98 -10.82 -9.50 -11.81
C THR A 98 -9.37 -9.11 -12.08
N LEU A 99 -8.92 -9.30 -13.32
CA LEU A 99 -7.64 -8.80 -13.79
C LEU A 99 -7.73 -7.30 -14.06
N ASP A 100 -6.87 -6.52 -13.40
CA ASP A 100 -6.99 -5.07 -13.35
C ASP A 100 -5.69 -4.35 -13.76
N ASP A 101 -5.81 -3.46 -14.75
CA ASP A 101 -4.80 -2.49 -15.19
C ASP A 101 -5.45 -1.11 -15.37
N ARG A 102 -6.32 -0.69 -14.43
CA ARG A 102 -6.99 0.63 -14.49
C ARG A 102 -6.04 1.83 -14.60
N LYS A 103 -4.75 1.63 -14.31
CA LYS A 103 -3.70 2.66 -14.38
C LYS A 103 -2.97 2.68 -15.74
N GLY A 104 -3.28 1.77 -16.67
CA GLY A 104 -2.66 1.72 -18.00
C GLY A 104 -1.16 1.43 -17.97
N THR A 105 -0.72 0.60 -17.02
CA THR A 105 0.70 0.29 -16.80
C THR A 105 1.24 -0.77 -17.77
N GLY A 106 0.36 -1.40 -18.55
CA GLY A 106 0.72 -2.54 -19.40
C GLY A 106 0.88 -3.84 -18.60
N ARG A 107 0.42 -3.87 -17.34
CA ARG A 107 0.48 -5.03 -16.45
C ARG A 107 -0.83 -5.18 -15.69
N VAL A 108 -1.37 -6.39 -15.65
CA VAL A 108 -2.58 -6.70 -14.88
C VAL A 108 -2.22 -7.29 -13.52
N SER A 109 -2.96 -6.91 -12.48
CA SER A 109 -2.95 -7.53 -11.15
C SER A 109 -4.29 -8.21 -10.86
N ALA A 110 -4.34 -9.18 -9.96
CA ALA A 110 -5.60 -9.71 -9.47
C ALA A 110 -6.26 -8.73 -8.46
N VAL A 111 -7.57 -8.62 -8.55
CA VAL A 111 -8.43 -7.84 -7.64
C VAL A 111 -9.60 -8.72 -7.21
N VAL A 112 -9.94 -8.70 -5.92
CA VAL A 112 -11.08 -9.43 -5.37
C VAL A 112 -11.97 -8.49 -4.56
N GLU A 113 -13.28 -8.62 -4.76
CA GLU A 113 -14.30 -7.80 -4.10
C GLU A 113 -14.89 -8.50 -2.89
N GLY A 114 -15.31 -7.74 -1.88
CA GLY A 114 -16.08 -8.27 -0.75
C GLY A 114 -15.26 -9.12 0.24
N VAL A 115 -13.94 -9.13 0.10
CA VAL A 115 -13.01 -9.77 1.04
C VAL A 115 -12.41 -8.69 1.94
N ARG A 116 -12.60 -8.86 3.25
CA ARG A 116 -11.99 -7.98 4.24
C ARG A 116 -10.53 -8.36 4.45
N GLY A 117 -9.65 -7.37 4.50
CA GLY A 117 -8.25 -7.53 4.84
C GLY A 117 -8.01 -7.82 6.33
N ASP A 118 -6.86 -8.39 6.63
CA ASP A 118 -6.47 -8.70 8.01
C ASP A 118 -6.21 -7.41 8.80
N ASP A 119 -6.65 -7.40 10.06
CA ASP A 119 -6.33 -6.33 11.02
C ASP A 119 -4.87 -6.49 11.46
N VAL A 120 -4.08 -5.45 11.23
CA VAL A 120 -2.65 -5.41 11.55
C VAL A 120 -2.37 -4.25 12.50
N ASP A 121 -1.56 -4.52 13.52
CA ASP A 121 -1.28 -3.62 14.64
C ASP A 121 -0.12 -2.63 14.37
N PHE A 122 0.28 -2.48 13.10
CA PHE A 122 1.34 -1.56 12.71
C PHE A 122 1.16 -1.02 11.29
N LEU A 123 1.76 0.14 11.05
CA LEU A 123 1.94 0.72 9.73
C LEU A 123 3.42 0.73 9.34
N VAL A 124 3.67 0.70 8.05
CA VAL A 124 4.97 0.95 7.42
C VAL A 124 4.86 2.19 6.55
N LEU A 125 5.82 3.10 6.69
CA LEU A 125 6.02 4.25 5.83
C LEU A 125 7.35 4.08 5.12
N ILE A 126 7.33 4.15 3.79
CA ILE A 126 8.50 4.00 2.93
C ILE A 126 8.84 5.37 2.37
N VAL A 127 10.09 5.78 2.58
CA VAL A 127 10.67 6.98 1.97
C VAL A 127 11.65 6.60 0.88
N GLY A 128 11.74 7.45 -0.13
CA GLY A 128 12.72 7.34 -1.21
C GLY A 128 13.21 8.74 -1.61
N GLU A 129 14.29 8.78 -2.37
CA GLU A 129 14.87 10.04 -2.84
C GLU A 129 14.18 10.52 -4.12
N GLU A 130 13.77 11.78 -4.13
CA GLU A 130 13.30 12.51 -5.31
C GLU A 130 13.93 13.92 -5.29
N ASP A 131 14.60 14.30 -6.39
CA ASP A 131 15.37 15.54 -6.50
C ASP A 131 16.34 15.81 -5.33
N GLY A 132 17.03 14.77 -4.86
CA GLY A 132 18.00 14.85 -3.75
C GLY A 132 17.36 15.04 -2.36
N ARG A 133 16.05 14.81 -2.23
CA ARG A 133 15.32 14.89 -0.96
C ARG A 133 14.57 13.61 -0.68
N GLU A 134 14.59 13.17 0.58
CA GLU A 134 13.72 12.07 1.00
C GLU A 134 12.26 12.54 1.03
N ILE A 135 11.41 11.88 0.25
CA ILE A 135 9.96 12.05 0.25
C ILE A 135 9.27 10.73 0.60
N VAL A 136 8.00 10.80 0.98
CA VAL A 136 7.17 9.63 1.27
C VAL A 136 6.69 9.03 -0.05
N PHE A 137 7.10 7.80 -0.34
CA PHE A 137 6.60 7.04 -1.49
C PHE A 137 5.28 6.34 -1.17
N THR A 138 5.12 5.86 0.06
CA THR A 138 3.85 5.29 0.51
C THR A 138 3.80 5.15 2.03
N VAL A 139 2.58 5.05 2.54
CA VAL A 139 2.29 4.56 3.89
C VAL A 139 1.21 3.51 3.78
N HIS A 140 1.35 2.38 4.47
CA HIS A 140 0.33 1.33 4.49
C HIS A 140 0.38 0.50 5.78
N PRO A 141 -0.75 -0.08 6.19
CA PRO A 141 -0.79 -1.13 7.20
C PRO A 141 0.03 -2.37 6.80
N GLY A 142 0.67 -2.99 7.79
CA GLY A 142 1.28 -4.31 7.66
C GLY A 142 2.59 -4.36 6.85
N GLU A 143 3.07 -5.57 6.61
CA GLU A 143 4.32 -5.79 5.88
C GLU A 143 4.21 -5.34 4.41
N PRO A 144 5.27 -4.76 3.83
CA PRO A 144 5.31 -4.47 2.41
C PRO A 144 5.22 -5.76 1.59
N VAL A 145 4.32 -5.78 0.61
CA VAL A 145 4.12 -6.93 -0.26
C VAL A 145 4.70 -6.63 -1.64
N ARG A 146 5.46 -7.58 -2.20
CA ARG A 146 6.00 -7.42 -3.55
C ARG A 146 4.87 -7.31 -4.58
N PRO A 147 5.00 -6.45 -5.60
CA PRO A 147 4.01 -6.36 -6.66
C PRO A 147 3.80 -7.72 -7.34
N SER A 148 2.55 -8.18 -7.37
CA SER A 148 2.11 -9.37 -8.10
C SER A 148 1.37 -8.92 -9.35
N SER A 149 2.05 -8.95 -10.50
CA SER A 149 1.46 -8.56 -11.78
C SER A 149 2.10 -9.30 -12.95
N VAL A 150 1.34 -9.48 -14.02
CA VAL A 150 1.77 -10.11 -15.27
C VAL A 150 1.58 -9.15 -16.44
N GLN A 151 2.31 -9.37 -17.53
CA GLN A 151 2.19 -8.54 -18.73
C GLN A 151 0.74 -8.56 -19.25
N ALA A 152 0.17 -7.38 -19.49
CA ALA A 152 -1.14 -7.26 -20.08
C ALA A 152 -1.06 -7.66 -21.57
N THR A 153 -1.96 -8.54 -22.01
CA THR A 153 -2.29 -8.76 -23.42
C THR A 153 -3.68 -8.19 -23.70
N PRO A 154 -4.01 -7.87 -24.97
CA PRO A 154 -5.33 -7.31 -25.32
C PRO A 154 -6.47 -8.17 -24.76
N GLY A 155 -7.40 -7.53 -24.03
CA GLY A 155 -8.57 -8.19 -23.42
C GLY A 155 -8.36 -8.78 -22.02
N LEU A 156 -7.18 -8.67 -21.41
CA LEU A 156 -7.00 -9.11 -20.02
C LEU A 156 -7.58 -8.15 -18.99
N HIS A 157 -7.50 -6.84 -19.19
CA HIS A 157 -8.10 -5.90 -18.25
C HIS A 157 -9.63 -6.07 -18.21
N GLY A 158 -10.19 -6.17 -17.00
CA GLY A 158 -11.60 -6.40 -16.75
C GLY A 158 -12.02 -7.88 -16.86
N LYS A 159 -11.12 -8.77 -17.29
CA LYS A 159 -11.41 -10.20 -17.37
C LYS A 159 -11.59 -10.79 -15.97
N LYS A 160 -12.68 -11.52 -15.78
CA LYS A 160 -12.95 -12.30 -14.56
C LYS A 160 -12.40 -13.72 -14.75
N ILE A 161 -11.60 -14.17 -13.79
CA ILE A 161 -10.99 -15.51 -13.75
C ILE A 161 -11.09 -16.06 -12.33
N THR A 162 -10.85 -17.35 -12.16
CA THR A 162 -10.75 -17.99 -10.84
C THR A 162 -9.39 -17.74 -10.18
N VAL A 163 -9.31 -17.94 -8.87
CA VAL A 163 -8.03 -17.93 -8.13
C VAL A 163 -7.07 -18.98 -8.68
N GLU A 164 -7.55 -20.17 -9.03
CA GLU A 164 -6.73 -21.22 -9.63
C GLU A 164 -6.08 -20.77 -10.95
N GLU A 165 -6.85 -20.15 -11.84
CA GLU A 165 -6.33 -19.58 -13.09
C GLU A 165 -5.33 -18.44 -12.81
N ALA A 166 -5.60 -17.56 -11.85
CA ALA A 166 -4.71 -16.46 -11.49
C ALA A 166 -3.35 -16.97 -10.97
N LEU A 167 -3.36 -18.00 -10.13
CA LEU A 167 -2.14 -18.69 -9.67
C LEU A 167 -1.40 -19.34 -10.85
N GLY A 168 -2.13 -20.00 -11.76
CA GLY A 168 -1.57 -20.58 -12.99
C GLY A 168 -0.92 -19.55 -13.93
N MET A 169 -1.36 -18.28 -13.87
CA MET A 169 -0.74 -17.17 -14.59
C MET A 169 0.52 -16.62 -13.89
N GLY A 170 0.84 -17.06 -12.68
CA GLY A 170 1.99 -16.58 -11.89
C GLY A 170 1.68 -15.38 -11.00
N LEU A 171 0.40 -15.03 -10.81
CA LEU A 171 0.02 -14.07 -9.78
C LEU A 171 0.05 -14.77 -8.41
N SER A 172 0.45 -14.04 -7.37
CA SER A 172 0.57 -14.55 -5.99
C SER A 172 -0.34 -13.83 -5.00
N THR A 173 -0.72 -12.58 -5.28
CA THR A 173 -1.58 -11.78 -4.40
C THR A 173 -2.71 -11.08 -5.17
N ALA A 174 -3.83 -10.89 -4.48
CA ALA A 174 -4.96 -10.11 -4.96
C ALA A 174 -5.11 -8.85 -4.11
N LYS A 175 -5.44 -7.72 -4.77
CA LYS A 175 -5.83 -6.47 -4.09
C LYS A 175 -7.29 -6.56 -3.66
N LEU A 176 -7.61 -6.03 -2.48
CA LEU A 176 -8.95 -6.06 -1.92
C LEU A 176 -9.70 -4.78 -2.31
N VAL A 177 -10.94 -4.95 -2.81
CA VAL A 177 -11.83 -3.86 -3.27
C VAL A 177 -13.18 -3.93 -2.58
#